data_AF-A0A556S957-F1
#
_entry.id   AF-A0A556S957-F1
#
_cell.length_a   1.000
_cell.length_b   1.000
_cell.length_c   1.000
_cell.angle_alpha   90.00
_cell.angle_beta   90.00
_cell.angle_gamma   90.00
#
_symmetry.space_group_name_H-M   'P 1'
#
loop_
_entity.id
_entity.type
_entity.pdbx_description
1 polymer ?
#
loop_
_entity_poly.entity_id
_entity_poly.type
_entity_poly.pdbx_seq_one_letter_code
_entity_poly.pdbx_strand_id
1 'polypeptide(L)'
;MFRYFYLLTFLFLSFISFLTKADHTKTWIVSKVYISDTIHTKKVTSDDPIYLYRIFELDEHSIKTNIFSDSNIETCLNYKIKKFKINFDDLLNNNMARNKDEILTAKSFDIEIEQPINQIDIFCPNINETWTLYEKKKNEYLIINTYDSILELKSIEKENVKPSFSCHNAKKLSEKLICQNMYLSGLDKSIHDIYFNIRKDYIYNDSLQEFGEINNRQKEFIRKRDLCTDEKCLIDIMSEYTIELHNDMPLITPY
;
A
#
# COMPACT_ATOMS: atom_id res chain seq x y z
N MET A 1 72.64 -15.00 1.84
CA MET A 1 71.86 -14.18 0.90
C MET A 1 70.58 -14.93 0.56
N PHE A 2 69.51 -14.67 1.31
CA PHE A 2 68.18 -15.23 1.04
C PHE A 2 67.47 -14.37 -0.01
N ARG A 3 67.02 -14.96 -1.10
CA ARG A 3 66.10 -14.33 -2.07
C ARG A 3 64.77 -15.05 -1.99
N TYR A 4 63.82 -14.44 -1.29
CA TYR A 4 62.41 -14.80 -1.34
C TYR A 4 61.79 -14.15 -2.59
N PHE A 5 61.25 -14.98 -3.49
CA PHE A 5 60.36 -14.56 -4.57
C PHE A 5 58.92 -14.64 -4.00
N TYR A 6 58.34 -13.50 -3.64
CA TYR A 6 56.89 -13.38 -3.45
C TYR A 6 56.31 -12.81 -4.75
N LEU A 7 55.70 -13.67 -5.56
CA LEU A 7 54.82 -13.24 -6.63
C LEU A 7 53.44 -13.00 -6.00
N LEU A 8 53.10 -11.72 -5.87
CA LEU A 8 51.76 -11.25 -5.51
C LEU A 8 50.76 -11.73 -6.56
N THR A 9 49.98 -12.76 -6.24
CA THR A 9 48.71 -13.02 -6.92
C THR A 9 47.71 -11.97 -6.43
N PHE A 10 47.46 -10.96 -7.26
CA PHE A 10 46.33 -10.05 -7.12
C PHE A 10 45.03 -10.86 -7.29
N LEU A 11 44.50 -11.38 -6.17
CA LEU A 11 43.11 -11.77 -6.07
C LEU A 11 42.27 -10.49 -6.14
N PHE A 12 41.81 -10.15 -7.34
CA PHE A 12 40.65 -9.30 -7.53
C PHE A 12 39.44 -10.04 -6.94
N LEU A 13 39.27 -9.93 -5.62
CA LEU A 13 37.99 -10.13 -4.97
C LEU A 13 37.16 -8.90 -5.36
N SER A 14 36.44 -9.01 -6.47
CA SER A 14 35.29 -8.15 -6.73
C SER A 14 34.36 -8.29 -5.52
N PHE A 15 34.27 -7.21 -4.75
CA PHE A 15 33.21 -7.00 -3.77
C PHE A 15 31.89 -6.93 -4.52
N ILE A 16 31.35 -8.10 -4.89
CA ILE A 16 29.92 -8.26 -5.08
C ILE A 16 29.38 -8.19 -3.66
N SER A 17 28.88 -7.02 -3.27
CA SER A 17 27.98 -6.91 -2.13
C SER A 17 26.72 -7.69 -2.50
N PHE A 18 26.81 -9.01 -2.32
CA PHE A 18 25.69 -9.92 -2.28
C PHE A 18 24.77 -9.36 -1.21
N LEU A 19 23.61 -8.85 -1.62
CA LEU A 19 22.42 -9.06 -0.83
C LEU A 19 22.35 -10.58 -0.69
N THR A 20 22.83 -11.09 0.44
CA THR A 20 22.66 -12.50 0.79
C THR A 20 21.18 -12.81 0.66
N LYS A 21 20.85 -13.71 -0.27
CA LYS A 21 19.60 -14.48 -0.29
C LYS A 21 19.42 -15.06 1.12
N ALA A 22 18.71 -14.34 1.96
CA ALA A 22 18.43 -14.70 3.34
C ALA A 22 16.92 -14.71 3.51
N ASP A 23 16.35 -15.90 3.29
CA ASP A 23 15.31 -16.57 4.09
C ASP A 23 14.14 -15.76 4.69
N HIS A 24 13.72 -14.66 4.08
CA HIS A 24 12.61 -13.86 4.59
C HIS A 24 11.66 -13.50 3.47
N THR A 25 10.63 -14.32 3.29
CA THR A 25 9.35 -13.80 2.79
C THR A 25 8.93 -12.69 3.74
N LYS A 26 8.71 -11.50 3.21
CA LYS A 26 8.29 -10.34 3.98
C LYS A 26 7.00 -9.80 3.41
N THR A 27 6.08 -9.46 4.30
CA THR A 27 4.81 -8.87 3.96
C THR A 27 4.72 -7.51 4.63
N TRP A 28 4.31 -6.52 3.87
CA TRP A 28 3.98 -5.20 4.37
C TRP A 28 2.54 -4.85 4.03
N ILE A 29 1.94 -4.04 4.89
CA ILE A 29 0.60 -3.50 4.70
C ILE A 29 0.66 -1.98 4.70
N VAL A 30 -0.13 -1.34 3.86
CA VAL A 30 -0.39 0.10 3.96
C VAL A 30 -1.14 0.35 5.26
N SER A 31 -0.42 0.97 6.19
CA SER A 31 -0.84 1.19 7.57
C SER A 31 -1.23 2.63 7.85
N LYS A 32 -0.77 3.56 7.01
CA LYS A 32 -1.18 4.97 7.03
C LYS A 32 -1.24 5.55 5.63
N VAL A 33 -2.11 6.54 5.45
CA VAL A 33 -2.15 7.41 4.28
C VAL A 33 -1.93 8.83 4.75
N TYR A 34 -0.76 9.37 4.42
CA TYR A 34 -0.43 10.75 4.65
C TYR A 34 -0.95 11.60 3.50
N ILE A 35 -1.62 12.70 3.83
CA ILE A 35 -2.04 13.72 2.87
C ILE A 35 -1.31 15.02 3.18
N SER A 36 -0.96 15.78 2.15
CA SER A 36 -0.41 17.12 2.36
C SER A 36 -1.43 18.00 3.07
N ASP A 37 -1.00 18.92 3.93
CA ASP A 37 -1.86 19.95 4.52
C ASP A 37 -2.41 20.95 3.50
N THR A 38 -1.89 20.95 2.26
CA THR A 38 -2.30 21.91 1.24
C THR A 38 -3.73 21.66 0.73
N ILE A 39 -4.53 22.73 0.70
CA ILE A 39 -6.01 22.66 0.80
C ILE A 39 -6.71 22.35 -0.54
N HIS A 40 -6.03 22.45 -1.68
CA HIS A 40 -6.75 22.90 -2.88
C HIS A 40 -7.21 21.84 -3.89
N THR A 41 -6.89 20.54 -3.75
CA THR A 41 -7.30 19.50 -4.74
C THR A 41 -7.38 18.07 -4.19
N LYS A 42 -7.61 17.88 -2.88
CA LYS A 42 -7.55 16.53 -2.29
C LYS A 42 -8.67 15.66 -2.85
N LYS A 43 -8.32 14.49 -3.39
CA LYS A 43 -9.31 13.45 -3.79
C LYS A 43 -9.42 12.33 -2.77
N VAL A 44 -8.56 12.37 -1.77
CA VAL A 44 -8.42 11.36 -0.73
C VAL A 44 -8.20 12.04 0.62
N THR A 45 -8.43 11.29 1.68
CA THR A 45 -8.35 11.75 3.07
C THR A 45 -7.14 11.17 3.80
N SER A 46 -6.84 11.68 4.99
CA SER A 46 -5.84 11.01 5.84
C SER A 46 -6.36 9.64 6.24
N ASP A 47 -5.50 8.63 6.15
CA ASP A 47 -5.86 7.22 6.35
C ASP A 47 -7.04 6.77 5.46
N ASP A 48 -7.05 7.24 4.21
CA ASP A 48 -8.10 6.89 3.25
C ASP A 48 -8.22 5.37 3.04
N PRO A 49 -9.39 4.76 3.31
CA PRO A 49 -9.49 3.31 3.28
C PRO A 49 -9.40 2.70 1.87
N ILE A 50 -9.43 3.50 0.79
CA ILE A 50 -9.15 2.99 -0.56
C ILE A 50 -7.70 2.49 -0.69
N TYR A 51 -6.76 3.06 0.06
CA TYR A 51 -5.35 2.68 0.07
C TYR A 51 -4.94 1.88 1.30
N LEU A 52 -5.64 2.03 2.42
CA LEU A 52 -5.35 1.20 3.59
C LEU A 52 -5.49 -0.28 3.28
N TYR A 53 -4.73 -1.08 4.02
CA TYR A 53 -4.77 -2.53 3.97
C TYR A 53 -4.34 -3.17 2.64
N ARG A 54 -3.82 -2.37 1.70
CA ARG A 54 -3.14 -2.88 0.51
C ARG A 54 -1.80 -3.49 0.91
N ILE A 55 -1.42 -4.55 0.21
CA ILE A 55 -0.36 -5.46 0.63
C ILE A 55 0.75 -5.45 -0.38
N PHE A 56 1.98 -5.44 0.12
CA PHE A 56 3.19 -5.68 -0.65
C PHE A 56 3.86 -6.94 -0.08
N GLU A 57 3.90 -8.00 -0.87
CA GLU A 57 4.63 -9.22 -0.56
C GLU A 57 5.93 -9.29 -1.35
N LEU A 58 7.02 -9.50 -0.65
CA LEU A 58 8.31 -9.83 -1.23
C LEU A 58 8.65 -11.27 -0.88
N ASP A 59 8.87 -12.07 -1.91
CA ASP A 59 9.45 -13.41 -1.86
C ASP A 59 10.82 -13.40 -2.56
N GLU A 60 11.59 -14.47 -2.38
CA GLU A 60 12.94 -14.62 -2.92
C GLU A 60 13.01 -14.41 -4.43
N HIS A 61 11.95 -14.76 -5.14
CA HIS A 61 11.88 -14.69 -6.61
C HIS A 61 10.65 -13.93 -7.13
N SER A 62 9.76 -13.47 -6.25
CA SER A 62 8.56 -12.79 -6.71
C SER A 62 8.13 -11.66 -5.81
N ILE A 63 7.40 -10.71 -6.39
CA ILE A 63 6.64 -9.71 -5.65
C ILE A 63 5.18 -9.88 -6.01
N LYS A 64 4.31 -9.78 -5.02
CA LYS A 64 2.86 -9.67 -5.24
C LYS A 64 2.35 -8.44 -4.52
N THR A 65 1.54 -7.64 -5.20
CA THR A 65 1.04 -6.39 -4.62
C THR A 65 -0.29 -5.96 -5.25
N ASN A 66 -1.15 -5.34 -4.44
CA ASN A 66 -2.34 -4.62 -4.91
C ASN A 66 -2.27 -3.12 -4.55
N ILE A 67 -1.07 -2.59 -4.31
CA ILE A 67 -0.88 -1.17 -4.00
C ILE A 67 -0.94 -0.30 -5.26
N PHE A 68 -0.36 -0.77 -6.36
CA PHE A 68 -0.18 0.02 -7.59
C PHE A 68 -1.26 -0.20 -8.65
N SER A 69 -2.21 -1.11 -8.39
CA SER A 69 -3.30 -1.45 -9.30
C SER A 69 -4.63 -1.41 -8.57
N ASP A 70 -5.63 -0.79 -9.20
CA ASP A 70 -6.95 -0.60 -8.61
C ASP A 70 -7.79 -1.88 -8.54
N SER A 71 -7.49 -2.87 -9.40
CA SER A 71 -8.37 -4.04 -9.60
C SER A 71 -7.66 -5.37 -9.74
N ASN A 72 -6.32 -5.41 -9.72
CA ASN A 72 -5.55 -6.64 -9.89
C ASN A 72 -4.45 -6.79 -8.86
N ILE A 73 -4.14 -8.04 -8.52
CA ILE A 73 -2.90 -8.36 -7.80
C ILE A 73 -1.79 -8.47 -8.84
N GLU A 74 -0.92 -7.47 -8.88
CA GLU A 74 0.25 -7.47 -9.73
C GLU A 74 1.25 -8.50 -9.24
N THR A 75 1.85 -9.25 -10.16
CA THR A 75 2.87 -10.23 -9.84
C THR A 75 4.13 -9.95 -10.65
N CYS A 76 5.25 -9.77 -9.94
CA CYS A 76 6.58 -9.70 -10.51
C CYS A 76 7.28 -11.05 -10.33
N LEU A 77 7.70 -11.70 -11.42
CA LEU A 77 8.34 -13.03 -11.35
C LEU A 77 9.87 -12.99 -11.32
N ASN A 78 10.43 -11.79 -11.47
CA ASN A 78 11.85 -11.50 -11.33
C ASN A 78 11.99 -9.99 -11.16
N TYR A 79 12.90 -9.52 -10.30
CA TYR A 79 13.08 -8.09 -10.08
C TYR A 79 14.55 -7.72 -9.93
N LYS A 80 14.88 -6.47 -10.24
CA LYS A 80 16.21 -5.89 -10.00
C LYS A 80 16.08 -4.73 -9.04
N ILE A 81 16.85 -4.78 -7.96
CA ILE A 81 16.86 -3.72 -6.94
C ILE A 81 18.05 -2.79 -7.17
N LYS A 82 17.79 -1.49 -7.12
CA LYS A 82 18.82 -0.45 -6.96
C LYS A 82 18.55 0.32 -5.68
N LYS A 83 19.60 0.62 -4.93
CA LYS A 83 19.51 1.37 -3.67
C LYS A 83 20.46 2.55 -3.72
N PHE A 84 19.97 3.73 -3.36
CA PHE A 84 20.77 4.95 -3.25
C PHE A 84 20.22 5.88 -2.17
N LYS A 85 21.05 6.80 -1.71
CA LYS A 85 20.67 7.79 -0.69
C LYS A 85 20.11 9.04 -1.36
N ILE A 86 19.01 9.56 -0.83
CA ILE A 86 18.39 10.80 -1.28
C ILE A 86 18.04 11.68 -0.08
N ASN A 87 17.82 12.96 -0.33
CA ASN A 87 17.09 13.82 0.56
C ASN A 87 15.60 13.75 0.19
N PHE A 88 14.75 13.29 1.12
CA PHE A 88 13.32 13.14 0.84
C PHE A 88 12.63 14.48 0.59
N ASP A 89 13.07 15.56 1.24
CA ASP A 89 12.44 16.87 1.03
C ASP A 89 12.69 17.37 -0.40
N ASP A 90 13.90 17.15 -0.94
CA ASP A 90 14.20 17.48 -2.34
C ASP A 90 13.29 16.69 -3.31
N LEU A 91 13.02 15.42 -2.99
CA LEU A 91 12.11 14.58 -3.76
C LEU A 91 10.67 15.09 -3.71
N LEU A 92 10.16 15.47 -2.53
CA LEU A 92 8.81 16.04 -2.38
C LEU A 92 8.66 17.32 -3.20
N ASN A 93 9.65 18.21 -3.15
CA ASN A 93 9.64 19.45 -3.93
C ASN A 93 9.71 19.20 -5.45
N ASN A 94 10.42 18.16 -5.89
CA ASN A 94 10.52 17.86 -7.32
C ASN A 94 9.29 17.16 -7.90
N ASN A 95 8.59 16.34 -7.11
CA ASN A 95 7.51 15.48 -7.61
C ASN A 95 6.10 15.90 -7.18
N MET A 96 5.97 16.59 -6.04
CA MET A 96 4.68 16.88 -5.43
C MET A 96 4.38 18.38 -5.30
N ALA A 97 5.39 19.25 -5.29
CA ALA A 97 5.14 20.70 -5.27
C ALA A 97 4.51 21.16 -6.59
N ARG A 98 3.45 21.96 -6.49
CA ARG A 98 2.67 22.41 -7.65
C ARG A 98 3.31 23.59 -8.37
N ASN A 99 4.10 24.38 -7.65
CA ASN A 99 4.79 25.55 -8.15
C ASN A 99 6.08 25.78 -7.36
N LYS A 100 6.87 26.76 -7.79
CA LYS A 100 8.19 27.06 -7.21
C LYS A 100 8.12 27.75 -5.84
N ASP A 101 6.95 28.26 -5.45
CA ASP A 101 6.75 28.97 -4.19
C ASP A 101 6.27 28.04 -3.06
N GLU A 102 5.77 26.86 -3.41
CA GLU A 102 5.42 25.80 -2.47
C GLU A 102 6.67 25.01 -2.07
N ILE A 103 6.93 24.96 -0.76
CA ILE A 103 8.02 24.19 -0.19
C ILE A 103 7.43 23.05 0.62
N LEU A 104 7.59 21.82 0.12
CA LEU A 104 7.16 20.61 0.80
C LEU A 104 8.33 20.00 1.58
N THR A 105 8.04 19.57 2.80
CA THR A 105 8.97 18.79 3.63
C THR A 105 8.22 17.59 4.17
N ALA A 106 8.94 16.60 4.73
CA ALA A 106 8.30 15.50 5.42
C ALA A 106 7.30 15.96 6.52
N LYS A 107 7.58 17.09 7.17
CA LYS A 107 6.69 17.69 8.17
C LYS A 107 5.38 18.22 7.59
N SER A 108 5.34 18.59 6.31
CA SER A 108 4.12 19.02 5.61
C SER A 108 3.07 17.90 5.47
N PHE A 109 3.46 16.67 5.81
CA PHE A 109 2.66 15.45 5.79
C PHE A 109 2.61 14.77 7.17
N ASP A 110 3.09 15.42 8.25
CA ASP A 110 3.28 14.82 9.57
C ASP A 110 4.16 13.54 9.57
N ILE A 111 5.17 13.51 8.70
CA ILE A 111 6.12 12.40 8.59
C ILE A 111 7.42 12.75 9.34
N GLU A 112 7.73 11.94 10.34
CA GLU A 112 9.04 11.97 11.02
C GLU A 112 10.02 11.00 10.35
N ILE A 113 11.11 11.55 9.79
CA ILE A 113 12.22 10.80 9.18
C ILE A 113 13.57 11.44 9.47
N GLU A 114 14.60 10.61 9.53
CA GLU A 114 16.00 11.04 9.56
C GLU A 114 16.57 11.09 8.14
N GLN A 115 17.13 12.24 7.76
CA GLN A 115 17.74 12.44 6.44
C GLN A 115 19.25 12.13 6.47
N PRO A 116 19.85 11.66 5.36
CA PRO A 116 19.21 11.21 4.12
C PRO A 116 18.61 9.80 4.27
N ILE A 117 17.53 9.52 3.53
CA ILE A 117 16.91 8.20 3.50
C ILE A 117 17.37 7.38 2.30
N ASN A 118 17.13 6.07 2.33
CA ASN A 118 17.39 5.22 1.18
C ASN A 118 16.16 5.17 0.25
N GLN A 119 16.37 5.50 -1.02
CA GLN A 119 15.47 5.14 -2.10
C GLN A 119 15.82 3.73 -2.60
N ILE A 120 14.78 2.92 -2.83
CA ILE A 120 14.86 1.55 -3.31
C ILE A 120 14.00 1.46 -4.57
N ASP A 121 14.63 1.38 -5.72
CA ASP A 121 13.96 1.15 -6.99
C ASP A 121 13.93 -0.34 -7.29
N ILE A 122 12.74 -0.86 -7.58
CA ILE A 122 12.46 -2.25 -7.89
C ILE A 122 11.96 -2.32 -9.31
N PHE A 123 12.85 -2.67 -10.24
CA PHE A 123 12.48 -2.86 -11.64
C PHE A 123 11.94 -4.27 -11.86
N CYS A 124 10.72 -4.36 -12.40
CA CYS A 124 10.03 -5.59 -12.71
C CYS A 124 9.96 -5.83 -14.22
N PRO A 125 10.81 -6.69 -14.82
CA PRO A 125 10.90 -6.84 -16.26
C PRO A 125 9.64 -7.44 -16.91
N ASN A 126 8.87 -8.28 -16.21
CA ASN A 126 7.72 -8.96 -16.81
C ASN A 126 6.51 -8.05 -17.04
N ILE A 127 6.39 -6.96 -16.29
CA ILE A 127 5.40 -5.89 -16.53
C ILE A 127 6.04 -4.60 -17.04
N ASN A 128 7.37 -4.56 -17.14
CA ASN A 128 8.15 -3.39 -17.56
C ASN A 128 7.91 -2.14 -16.68
N GLU A 129 7.74 -2.35 -15.38
CA GLU A 129 7.47 -1.28 -14.41
C GLU A 129 8.61 -1.12 -13.41
N THR A 130 8.73 0.08 -12.83
CA THR A 130 9.62 0.34 -11.69
C THR A 130 8.81 0.83 -10.51
N TRP A 131 8.83 0.07 -9.41
CA TRP A 131 8.25 0.52 -8.15
C TRP A 131 9.33 1.14 -7.28
N THR A 132 9.02 2.28 -6.68
CA THR A 132 9.97 3.00 -5.82
C THR A 132 9.47 3.04 -4.38
N LEU A 133 10.29 2.55 -3.47
CA LEU A 133 10.06 2.59 -2.02
C LEU A 133 11.11 3.49 -1.36
N TYR A 134 10.72 4.16 -0.29
CA TYR A 134 11.62 5.00 0.51
C TYR A 134 11.72 4.46 1.94
N GLU A 135 12.91 4.11 2.41
CA GLU A 135 13.13 3.51 3.73
C GLU A 135 13.00 4.57 4.83
N LYS A 136 11.84 4.62 5.49
CA LYS A 136 11.55 5.53 6.61
C LYS A 136 12.41 5.19 7.84
N LYS A 137 12.39 3.90 8.19
CA LYS A 137 13.22 3.26 9.22
C LYS A 137 13.15 1.73 9.02
N LYS A 138 13.80 0.95 9.89
CA LYS A 138 13.83 -0.52 9.76
C LYS A 138 12.41 -1.09 9.64
N ASN A 139 12.15 -1.81 8.55
CA ASN A 139 10.88 -2.46 8.20
C ASN A 139 9.68 -1.51 8.00
N GLU A 140 9.90 -0.20 7.85
CA GLU A 140 8.87 0.78 7.51
C GLU A 140 9.29 1.56 6.26
N TYR A 141 8.41 1.59 5.26
CA TYR A 141 8.67 2.20 3.96
C TYR A 141 7.59 3.23 3.60
N LEU A 142 7.94 4.17 2.74
CA LEU A 142 7.01 5.13 2.15
C LEU A 142 6.90 4.88 0.65
N ILE A 143 5.71 5.16 0.10
CA ILE A 143 5.45 5.21 -1.35
C ILE A 143 4.81 6.56 -1.65
N ILE A 144 5.36 7.30 -2.61
CA ILE A 144 4.65 8.43 -3.21
C ILE A 144 3.64 7.83 -4.18
N ASN A 145 2.35 8.00 -3.89
CA ASN A 145 1.27 7.34 -4.61
C ASN A 145 0.60 8.28 -5.61
N THR A 146 0.17 9.44 -5.15
CA THR A 146 -0.40 10.50 -5.99
C THR A 146 0.32 11.82 -5.71
N TYR A 147 -0.09 12.89 -6.37
CA TYR A 147 0.44 14.25 -6.10
C TYR A 147 0.17 14.74 -4.68
N ASP A 148 -0.80 14.16 -3.98
CA ASP A 148 -1.26 14.58 -2.66
C ASP A 148 -1.16 13.52 -1.57
N SER A 149 -0.78 12.27 -1.90
CA SER A 149 -0.74 11.16 -0.92
C SER A 149 0.58 10.40 -0.89
N ILE A 150 1.00 10.07 0.34
CA ILE A 150 2.15 9.20 0.64
C ILE A 150 1.66 8.04 1.50
N LEU A 151 1.95 6.82 1.10
CA LEU A 151 1.53 5.60 1.80
C LEU A 151 2.65 5.10 2.72
N GLU A 152 2.31 4.74 3.96
CA GLU A 152 3.23 4.08 4.89
C GLU A 152 3.02 2.58 4.94
N LEU A 153 4.06 1.85 4.59
CA LEU A 153 4.10 0.39 4.62
C LEU A 153 4.76 -0.07 5.92
N LYS A 154 4.07 -0.91 6.69
CA LYS A 154 4.61 -1.57 7.88
C LYS A 154 4.66 -3.06 7.70
N SER A 155 5.77 -3.65 8.11
CA SER A 155 5.91 -5.10 8.08
C SER A 155 4.91 -5.74 9.03
N ILE A 156 4.29 -6.82 8.56
CA ILE A 156 3.33 -7.61 9.31
C ILE A 156 3.63 -9.11 9.14
N GLU A 157 3.14 -9.89 10.08
CA GLU A 157 2.94 -11.32 9.88
C GLU A 157 1.65 -11.54 9.07
N LYS A 158 1.63 -12.52 8.17
CA LYS A 158 0.50 -12.74 7.24
C LYS A 158 -0.85 -12.93 7.95
N GLU A 159 -0.84 -13.52 9.14
CA GLU A 159 -2.05 -13.79 9.94
C GLU A 159 -2.69 -12.53 10.55
N ASN A 160 -2.06 -11.36 10.38
CA ASN A 160 -2.49 -10.12 11.02
C ASN A 160 -3.56 -9.35 10.23
N VAL A 161 -3.78 -9.65 8.95
CA VAL A 161 -4.83 -8.98 8.16
C VAL A 161 -6.13 -9.75 8.32
N LYS A 162 -7.04 -9.20 9.14
CA LYS A 162 -8.36 -9.78 9.39
C LYS A 162 -9.44 -8.92 8.74
N PRO A 163 -10.54 -9.53 8.26
CA PRO A 163 -11.67 -8.78 7.74
C PRO A 163 -12.39 -8.02 8.86
N SER A 164 -13.36 -7.19 8.47
CA SER A 164 -14.18 -6.40 9.39
C SER A 164 -15.10 -7.25 10.30
N PHE A 165 -15.34 -8.51 9.92
CA PHE A 165 -16.15 -9.47 10.68
C PHE A 165 -15.30 -10.57 11.34
N SER A 166 -15.88 -11.27 12.32
CA SER A 166 -15.21 -12.39 12.98
C SER A 166 -15.20 -13.65 12.11
N CYS A 167 -14.00 -14.13 11.79
CA CYS A 167 -13.81 -15.37 11.03
C CYS A 167 -14.36 -16.63 11.71
N HIS A 168 -14.51 -16.61 13.04
CA HIS A 168 -15.14 -17.72 13.77
C HIS A 168 -16.65 -17.85 13.45
N ASN A 169 -17.26 -16.76 13.00
CA ASN A 169 -18.68 -16.69 12.67
C ASN A 169 -18.96 -16.85 11.17
N ALA A 170 -17.92 -17.05 10.34
CA ALA A 170 -18.04 -17.18 8.90
C ALA A 170 -18.82 -18.46 8.52
N LYS A 171 -20.01 -18.29 7.93
CA LYS A 171 -20.88 -19.39 7.52
C LYS A 171 -20.86 -19.61 6.02
N LYS A 172 -20.81 -18.53 5.25
CA LYS A 172 -20.80 -18.55 3.79
C LYS A 172 -19.41 -18.95 3.26
N LEU A 173 -19.37 -19.53 2.06
CA LEU A 173 -18.11 -19.84 1.40
C LEU A 173 -17.31 -18.56 1.13
N SER A 174 -17.97 -17.50 0.65
CA SER A 174 -17.40 -16.16 0.46
C SER A 174 -16.69 -15.65 1.72
N GLU A 175 -17.37 -15.69 2.87
CA GLU A 175 -16.81 -15.25 4.16
C GLU A 175 -15.59 -16.07 4.58
N LYS A 176 -15.62 -17.39 4.35
CA LYS A 176 -14.47 -18.26 4.65
C LYS A 176 -13.27 -17.95 3.76
N LEU A 177 -13.50 -17.72 2.47
CA LEU A 177 -12.45 -17.31 1.53
C LEU A 177 -11.85 -15.96 1.92
N ILE A 178 -12.70 -14.99 2.26
CA ILE A 178 -12.25 -13.68 2.76
C ILE A 178 -11.34 -13.85 3.99
N CYS A 179 -11.72 -14.70 4.94
CA CYS A 179 -10.94 -14.98 6.14
C CYS A 179 -9.61 -15.72 5.90
N GLN A 180 -9.49 -16.45 4.79
CA GLN A 180 -8.30 -17.24 4.46
C GLN A 180 -7.31 -16.46 3.57
N ASN A 181 -7.76 -15.36 2.97
CA ASN A 181 -6.98 -14.58 2.02
C ASN A 181 -6.83 -13.14 2.51
N MET A 182 -5.58 -12.73 2.77
CA MET A 182 -5.29 -11.41 3.32
C MET A 182 -5.64 -10.25 2.37
N TYR A 183 -5.59 -10.44 1.04
CA TYR A 183 -6.01 -9.41 0.09
C TYR A 183 -7.52 -9.18 0.18
N LEU A 184 -8.30 -10.26 0.23
CA LEU A 184 -9.74 -10.20 0.43
C LEU A 184 -10.12 -9.63 1.80
N SER A 185 -9.39 -9.99 2.85
CA SER A 185 -9.55 -9.40 4.19
C SER A 185 -9.29 -7.90 4.20
N GLY A 186 -8.24 -7.45 3.50
CA GLY A 186 -7.94 -6.03 3.34
C GLY A 186 -9.04 -5.28 2.58
N LEU A 187 -9.54 -5.86 1.48
CA LEU A 187 -10.67 -5.29 0.73
C LEU A 187 -11.95 -5.21 1.56
N ASP A 188 -12.31 -6.27 2.31
CA ASP A 188 -13.47 -6.26 3.20
C ASP A 188 -13.38 -5.14 4.24
N LYS A 189 -12.19 -4.93 4.80
CA LYS A 189 -11.95 -3.85 5.77
C LYS A 189 -12.04 -2.46 5.13
N SER A 190 -11.46 -2.28 3.93
CA SER A 190 -11.64 -1.04 3.15
C SER A 190 -13.11 -0.73 2.92
N ILE A 191 -13.90 -1.70 2.43
CA ILE A 191 -15.33 -1.53 2.16
C ILE A 191 -16.08 -1.15 3.44
N HIS A 192 -15.77 -1.83 4.56
CA HIS A 192 -16.36 -1.52 5.85
C HIS A 192 -16.07 -0.09 6.30
N ASP A 193 -14.80 0.32 6.28
CA ASP A 193 -14.36 1.64 6.74
C ASP A 193 -14.96 2.75 5.86
N ILE A 194 -15.01 2.58 4.53
CA ILE A 194 -15.66 3.52 3.60
C ILE A 194 -17.16 3.62 3.91
N TYR A 195 -17.87 2.49 3.97
CA TYR A 195 -19.31 2.47 4.27
C TYR A 195 -19.62 3.15 5.61
N PHE A 196 -18.79 2.88 6.63
CA PHE A 196 -18.91 3.48 7.95
C PHE A 196 -18.69 4.99 7.92
N ASN A 197 -17.67 5.47 7.21
CA ASN A 197 -17.38 6.89 7.05
C ASN A 197 -18.51 7.64 6.34
N ILE A 198 -19.03 7.09 5.25
CA ILE A 198 -20.23 7.62 4.58
C ILE A 198 -21.39 7.72 5.57
N ARG A 199 -21.73 6.61 6.25
CA ARG A 199 -22.84 6.59 7.20
C ARG A 199 -22.68 7.63 8.30
N LYS A 200 -21.46 7.79 8.82
CA LYS A 200 -21.14 8.76 9.86
C LYS A 200 -21.41 10.19 9.39
N ASP A 201 -21.04 10.52 8.16
CA ASP A 201 -21.31 11.83 7.57
C ASP A 201 -22.80 12.12 7.43
N TYR A 202 -23.60 11.16 6.92
CA TYR A 202 -25.06 11.30 6.87
C TYR A 202 -25.70 11.47 8.25
N ILE A 203 -25.16 10.81 9.29
CA ILE A 203 -25.62 11.02 10.67
C ILE A 203 -25.28 12.42 11.16
N TYR A 204 -24.07 12.89 10.86
CA TYR A 204 -23.60 14.22 11.27
C TYR A 204 -24.42 15.36 10.62
N ASN A 205 -24.80 15.18 9.35
CA ASN A 205 -25.57 16.15 8.56
C ASN A 205 -27.10 16.00 8.71
N ASP A 206 -27.59 15.15 9.63
CA ASP A 206 -29.02 14.86 9.85
C ASP A 206 -29.80 14.44 8.58
N SER A 207 -29.11 13.74 7.67
CA SER A 207 -29.64 13.34 6.36
C SER A 207 -29.83 11.82 6.23
N LEU A 208 -29.99 11.10 7.34
CA LEU A 208 -30.05 9.63 7.36
C LEU A 208 -31.14 9.02 6.46
N GLN A 209 -32.20 9.78 6.14
CA GLN A 209 -33.23 9.35 5.18
C GLN A 209 -32.64 9.13 3.77
N GLU A 210 -31.67 9.95 3.36
CA GLU A 210 -31.00 9.89 2.05
C GLU A 210 -29.95 8.77 1.98
N PHE A 211 -29.44 8.30 3.13
CA PHE A 211 -28.54 7.14 3.22
C PHE A 211 -29.19 5.82 2.78
N GLY A 212 -30.52 5.80 2.58
CA GLY A 212 -31.27 4.61 2.18
C GLY A 212 -30.74 3.95 0.90
N GLU A 213 -30.32 4.74 -0.09
CA GLU A 213 -29.79 4.22 -1.36
C GLU A 213 -28.46 3.51 -1.20
N ILE A 214 -27.52 4.10 -0.46
CA ILE A 214 -26.20 3.51 -0.16
C ILE A 214 -26.37 2.22 0.65
N ASN A 215 -27.28 2.22 1.62
CA ASN A 215 -27.61 1.03 2.40
C ASN A 215 -28.18 -0.10 1.54
N ASN A 216 -29.02 0.23 0.55
CA ASN A 216 -29.58 -0.76 -0.37
C ASN A 216 -28.49 -1.33 -1.30
N ARG A 217 -27.62 -0.47 -1.86
CA ARG A 217 -26.45 -0.91 -2.64
C ARG A 217 -25.53 -1.83 -1.84
N GLN A 218 -25.25 -1.52 -0.57
CA GLN A 218 -24.44 -2.38 0.30
C GLN A 218 -25.08 -3.77 0.49
N LYS A 219 -26.39 -3.85 0.68
CA LYS A 219 -27.10 -5.14 0.80
C LYS A 219 -27.05 -5.94 -0.50
N GLU A 220 -27.19 -5.27 -1.64
CA GLU A 220 -27.09 -5.90 -2.96
C GLU A 220 -25.67 -6.41 -3.23
N PHE A 221 -24.65 -5.61 -2.92
CA PHE A 221 -23.26 -6.03 -2.98
C PHE A 221 -23.02 -7.28 -2.13
N ILE A 222 -23.46 -7.31 -0.87
CA ILE A 222 -23.28 -8.49 0.00
C ILE A 222 -23.95 -9.72 -0.62
N ARG A 223 -25.14 -9.58 -1.20
CA ARG A 223 -25.82 -10.68 -1.91
C ARG A 223 -25.01 -11.17 -3.11
N LYS A 224 -24.49 -10.27 -3.94
CA LYS A 224 -23.65 -10.60 -5.10
C LYS A 224 -22.36 -11.31 -4.64
N ARG A 225 -21.71 -10.78 -3.60
CA ARG A 225 -20.51 -11.33 -2.98
C ARG A 225 -20.69 -12.76 -2.49
N ASP A 226 -21.83 -13.04 -1.88
CA ASP A 226 -22.14 -14.37 -1.37
C ASP A 226 -22.43 -15.41 -2.46
N LEU A 227 -22.53 -15.01 -3.74
CA LEU A 227 -22.63 -15.91 -4.89
C LEU A 227 -21.25 -16.36 -5.42
N CYS A 228 -20.16 -15.67 -5.05
CA CYS A 228 -18.82 -16.07 -5.50
C CYS A 228 -18.38 -17.39 -4.87
N THR A 229 -17.74 -18.22 -5.70
CA THR A 229 -17.25 -19.56 -5.32
C THR A 229 -15.73 -19.66 -5.24
N ASP A 230 -15.02 -18.63 -5.69
CA ASP A 230 -13.55 -18.57 -5.69
C ASP A 230 -13.03 -17.16 -5.38
N GLU A 231 -11.73 -17.08 -5.13
CA GLU A 231 -11.05 -15.84 -4.76
C GLU A 231 -11.03 -14.81 -5.89
N LYS A 232 -10.95 -15.26 -7.15
CA LYS A 232 -10.89 -14.34 -8.29
C LYS A 232 -12.20 -13.57 -8.41
N CYS A 233 -13.33 -14.26 -8.37
CA CYS A 233 -14.66 -13.64 -8.34
C CYS A 233 -14.77 -12.62 -7.21
N LEU A 234 -14.28 -12.95 -6.01
CA LEU A 234 -14.31 -12.04 -4.87
C LEU A 234 -13.41 -10.82 -5.07
N ILE A 235 -12.19 -10.99 -5.56
CA ILE A 235 -11.27 -9.87 -5.85
C ILE A 235 -11.92 -8.91 -6.84
N ASP A 236 -12.47 -9.43 -7.94
CA ASP A 236 -13.06 -8.62 -9.01
C ASP A 236 -14.19 -7.74 -8.46
N ILE A 237 -15.20 -8.36 -7.81
CA ILE A 237 -16.37 -7.60 -7.33
C ILE A 237 -16.06 -6.71 -6.12
N MET A 238 -15.13 -7.11 -5.25
CA MET A 238 -14.82 -6.34 -4.04
C MET A 238 -13.96 -5.13 -4.39
N SER A 239 -13.04 -5.26 -5.34
CA SER A 239 -12.23 -4.14 -5.82
C SER A 239 -13.10 -3.12 -6.57
N GLU A 240 -13.96 -3.58 -7.49
CA GLU A 240 -14.92 -2.72 -8.19
C GLU A 240 -15.82 -1.97 -7.20
N TYR A 241 -16.43 -2.70 -6.26
CA TYR A 241 -17.32 -2.08 -5.28
C TYR A 241 -16.60 -1.13 -4.31
N THR A 242 -15.34 -1.40 -3.97
CA THR A 242 -14.54 -0.48 -3.14
C THR A 242 -14.39 0.88 -3.83
N ILE A 243 -14.11 0.89 -5.14
CA ILE A 243 -13.96 2.11 -5.93
C ILE A 243 -15.31 2.82 -6.07
N GLU A 244 -16.37 2.09 -6.42
CA GLU A 244 -17.72 2.64 -6.53
C GLU A 244 -18.15 3.33 -5.24
N LEU A 245 -17.96 2.64 -4.11
CA LEU A 245 -18.35 3.15 -2.80
C LEU A 245 -17.46 4.32 -2.35
N HIS A 246 -16.17 4.30 -2.66
CA HIS A 246 -15.26 5.41 -2.35
C HIS A 246 -15.64 6.70 -3.06
N ASN A 247 -16.19 6.63 -4.28
CA ASN A 247 -16.70 7.80 -4.99
C ASN A 247 -17.87 8.49 -4.26
N ASP A 248 -18.59 7.77 -3.41
CA ASP A 248 -19.64 8.32 -2.55
C ASP A 248 -19.09 8.81 -1.19
N MET A 249 -17.82 8.55 -0.89
CA MET A 249 -17.21 8.91 0.39
C MET A 249 -16.93 10.41 0.45
N PRO A 250 -17.43 11.12 1.49
CA PRO A 250 -17.10 12.52 1.66
C PRO A 250 -15.62 12.68 2.00
N LEU A 251 -15.02 13.76 1.50
CA LEU A 251 -13.67 14.14 1.88
C LEU A 251 -13.69 14.66 3.31
N ILE A 252 -13.35 13.80 4.26
CA ILE A 252 -13.16 14.16 5.66
C ILE A 252 -11.90 15.03 5.75
N THR A 253 -12.08 16.34 5.86
CA THR A 253 -11.01 17.23 6.30
C THR A 253 -10.77 16.99 7.79
N PRO A 254 -9.54 16.69 8.24
CA PRO A 254 -9.26 16.70 9.67
C PRO A 254 -9.57 18.11 10.20
N TYR A 255 -10.51 18.16 11.15
CA TYR A 255 -10.80 19.37 11.93
C TYR A 255 -9.71 19.61 12.96
#